data_AF-A0A149PFT8-F1
#
_entry.id   AF-A0A149PFT8-F1
#
_cell.length_a   1.000
_cell.length_b   1.000
_cell.length_c   1.000
_cell.angle_alpha   90.00
_cell.angle_beta   90.00
_cell.angle_gamma   90.00
#
_symmetry.space_group_name_H-M   'P 1'
#
loop_
_entity.id
_entity.type
_entity.pdbx_description
1 polymer ?
#
loop_
_entity_poly.entity_id
_entity_poly.type
_entity_poly.pdbx_seq_one_letter_code
_entity_poly.pdbx_strand_id
1 'polypeptide(L)'
;MAALFGASIAGLTSVVTQRTQAKAEWLAHDRVRRQDLYNEFIEEASHCYVHALQHDEPDLAALVSLFAKISRIRVQSSTEVAREADQVGRKIADTYHAPKRTFLQLREMLADGSIDILGRFSDICRAEFDLLRAQQFQ
;
A
#
# COMPACT_ATOMS: atom_id res chain seq x y z
N MET A 1 32.56 -8.07 -58.53
CA MET A 1 32.08 -6.74 -58.10
C MET A 1 30.90 -6.94 -57.15
N ALA A 2 31.09 -6.52 -55.90
CA ALA A 2 30.19 -6.31 -54.75
C ALA A 2 28.72 -6.81 -54.72
N ALA A 3 28.34 -7.37 -53.56
CA ALA A 3 27.19 -6.96 -52.74
C ALA A 3 27.42 -7.46 -51.30
N LEU A 4 28.05 -6.64 -50.45
CA LEU A 4 27.41 -5.88 -49.36
C LEU A 4 27.05 -6.72 -48.13
N PHE A 5 27.94 -6.63 -47.14
CA PHE A 5 27.73 -6.94 -45.73
C PHE A 5 26.41 -6.33 -45.24
N GLY A 6 25.42 -7.17 -44.91
CA GLY A 6 24.08 -6.71 -44.55
C GLY A 6 23.41 -7.60 -43.51
N ALA A 7 24.00 -7.73 -42.32
CA ALA A 7 23.32 -8.34 -41.17
C ALA A 7 24.03 -8.02 -39.84
N SER A 8 23.91 -6.79 -39.34
CA SER A 8 24.35 -6.51 -37.96
C SER A 8 23.50 -5.49 -37.19
N ILE A 9 22.42 -4.96 -37.78
CA ILE A 9 21.58 -3.95 -37.12
C ILE A 9 20.34 -4.57 -36.42
N ALA A 10 19.93 -5.80 -36.78
CA ALA A 10 18.73 -6.44 -36.24
C ALA A 10 18.89 -7.17 -34.88
N GLY A 11 20.13 -7.34 -34.39
CA GLY A 11 20.38 -8.08 -33.14
C GLY A 11 20.26 -7.24 -31.86
N LEU A 12 20.49 -5.93 -31.96
CA LEU A 12 20.53 -5.04 -30.78
C LEU A 12 19.15 -4.50 -30.39
N THR A 13 18.23 -4.33 -31.34
CA THR A 13 16.86 -3.87 -31.06
C THR A 13 16.06 -4.90 -30.28
N SER A 14 16.26 -6.20 -30.53
CA SER A 14 15.55 -7.30 -29.84
C SER A 14 15.85 -7.33 -28.33
N VAL A 15 17.13 -7.26 -27.95
CA VAL A 15 17.54 -7.36 -26.53
C VAL A 15 17.14 -6.11 -25.74
N VAL A 16 17.25 -4.92 -26.34
CA VAL A 16 16.84 -3.65 -25.70
C VAL A 16 15.32 -3.61 -25.50
N THR A 17 14.55 -4.05 -26.50
CA THR A 17 13.08 -4.11 -26.42
C THR A 17 12.64 -5.13 -25.36
N GLN A 18 13.24 -6.33 -25.36
CA GLN A 18 12.92 -7.39 -24.40
C GLN A 18 13.23 -6.99 -22.95
N ARG A 19 14.35 -6.30 -22.70
CA ARG A 19 14.69 -5.79 -21.36
C ARG A 19 13.73 -4.72 -20.87
N THR A 20 13.34 -3.80 -21.76
CA THR A 20 12.38 -2.73 -21.43
C THR A 20 11.01 -3.32 -21.11
N GLN A 21 10.57 -4.30 -21.89
CA GLN A 21 9.31 -5.00 -21.67
C GLN A 21 9.31 -5.79 -20.35
N ALA A 22 10.37 -6.55 -20.06
CA ALA A 22 10.49 -7.29 -18.79
C ALA A 22 10.49 -6.36 -17.57
N LYS A 23 11.15 -5.20 -17.65
CA LYS A 23 11.12 -4.17 -16.59
C LYS A 23 9.71 -3.62 -16.39
N ALA A 24 9.00 -3.30 -17.47
CA ALA A 24 7.63 -2.79 -17.40
C ALA A 24 6.65 -3.82 -16.81
N GLU A 25 6.77 -5.09 -17.19
CA GLU A 25 5.99 -6.20 -16.65
C GLU A 25 6.26 -6.40 -15.14
N TRP A 26 7.53 -6.35 -14.74
CA TRP A 26 7.91 -6.45 -13.31
C TRP A 26 7.33 -5.30 -12.48
N LEU A 27 7.43 -4.05 -12.97
CA LEU A 27 6.85 -2.89 -12.28
C LEU A 27 5.32 -2.96 -12.20
N ALA A 28 4.66 -3.42 -13.27
CA ALA A 28 3.21 -3.61 -13.28
C ALA A 28 2.78 -4.69 -12.27
N HIS A 29 3.50 -5.81 -12.20
CA HIS A 29 3.22 -6.87 -11.24
C HIS A 29 3.47 -6.42 -9.80
N ASP A 30 4.56 -5.70 -9.54
CA ASP A 30 4.87 -5.14 -8.21
C ASP A 30 3.78 -4.15 -7.77
N ARG A 31 3.32 -3.29 -8.69
CA ARG A 31 2.21 -2.37 -8.43
C ARG A 31 0.91 -3.08 -8.04
N VAL A 32 0.51 -4.13 -8.77
CA VAL A 32 -0.71 -4.89 -8.46
C VAL A 32 -0.58 -5.55 -7.09
N ARG A 33 0.55 -6.19 -6.81
CA ARG A 33 0.80 -6.84 -5.51
C ARG A 33 0.68 -5.86 -4.33
N ARG A 34 1.24 -4.66 -4.47
CA ARG A 34 1.14 -3.61 -3.45
C ARG A 34 -0.28 -3.08 -3.32
N GLN A 35 -0.99 -2.89 -4.43
CA GLN A 35 -2.38 -2.45 -4.43
C GLN A 35 -3.28 -3.42 -3.66
N ASP A 36 -3.16 -4.72 -3.91
CA ASP A 36 -3.93 -5.75 -3.21
C ASP A 36 -3.62 -5.73 -1.70
N LEU A 37 -2.33 -5.64 -1.36
CA LEU A 37 -1.90 -5.55 0.04
C LEU A 37 -2.42 -4.29 0.76
N TYR A 38 -2.43 -3.14 0.08
CA TYR A 38 -2.95 -1.91 0.67
C TYR A 38 -4.46 -1.95 0.85
N ASN A 39 -5.19 -2.56 -0.09
CA ASN A 39 -6.62 -2.77 0.06
C ASN A 39 -6.92 -3.67 1.27
N GLU A 40 -6.24 -4.83 1.36
CA GLU A 40 -6.36 -5.73 2.50
C GLU A 40 -6.04 -5.04 3.84
N PHE A 41 -5.01 -4.19 3.87
CA PHE A 41 -4.63 -3.46 5.08
C PHE A 41 -5.65 -2.39 5.46
N ILE A 42 -6.16 -1.63 4.50
CA ILE A 42 -7.18 -0.60 4.71
C ILE A 42 -8.45 -1.22 5.29
N GLU A 43 -8.91 -2.35 4.74
CA GLU A 43 -10.09 -3.05 5.21
C GLU A 43 -9.92 -3.52 6.67
N GLU A 44 -8.83 -4.24 6.95
CA GLU A 44 -8.53 -4.76 8.29
C GLU A 44 -8.33 -3.63 9.32
N ALA A 45 -7.60 -2.58 8.95
CA ALA A 45 -7.37 -1.43 9.83
C ALA A 45 -8.67 -0.67 10.13
N SER A 46 -9.54 -0.51 9.13
CA SER A 46 -10.84 0.13 9.32
C SER A 46 -11.72 -0.68 10.27
N HIS A 47 -11.77 -2.00 10.08
CA HIS A 47 -12.50 -2.90 10.96
C HIS A 47 -11.96 -2.83 12.41
N CYS A 48 -10.65 -3.01 12.58
CA CYS A 48 -10.01 -2.95 13.89
C CYS A 48 -10.24 -1.60 14.59
N TYR A 49 -10.18 -0.49 13.84
CA TYR A 49 -10.34 0.84 14.41
C TYR A 49 -11.77 1.10 14.89
N VAL A 50 -12.78 0.79 14.07
CA VAL A 50 -14.18 0.94 14.46
C VAL A 50 -14.52 0.02 15.63
N HIS A 51 -13.99 -1.21 15.62
CA HIS A 51 -14.13 -2.13 16.75
C HIS A 51 -13.55 -1.55 18.03
N ALA A 52 -12.31 -1.04 17.99
CA ALA A 52 -11.64 -0.41 19.13
C ALA A 52 -12.35 0.84 19.65
N LEU A 53 -13.03 1.60 18.78
CA LEU A 53 -13.84 2.73 19.22
C LEU A 53 -15.09 2.30 20.00
N GLN A 54 -15.58 1.08 19.82
CA GLN A 54 -16.85 0.62 20.40
C GLN A 54 -16.69 -0.39 21.54
N HIS A 55 -15.52 -1.04 21.65
CA HIS A 55 -15.27 -2.15 22.57
C HIS A 55 -13.96 -1.96 23.32
N ASP A 56 -13.95 -2.40 24.59
CA ASP A 56 -12.75 -2.34 25.45
C ASP A 56 -11.88 -3.59 25.30
N GLU A 57 -12.47 -4.71 24.87
CA GLU A 57 -11.77 -5.98 24.70
C GLU A 57 -11.22 -6.08 23.27
N PRO A 58 -9.91 -6.25 23.08
CA PRO A 58 -9.34 -6.39 21.75
C PRO A 58 -9.71 -7.69 21.06
N ASP A 59 -10.12 -7.60 19.79
CA ASP A 59 -10.12 -8.76 18.90
C ASP A 59 -8.66 -9.11 18.54
N LEU A 60 -8.09 -10.06 19.27
CA LEU A 60 -6.71 -10.49 19.08
C LEU A 60 -6.47 -11.11 17.70
N ALA A 61 -7.47 -11.76 17.11
CA ALA A 61 -7.32 -12.36 15.78
C ALA A 61 -7.22 -11.27 14.70
N ALA A 62 -8.08 -10.26 14.77
CA ALA A 62 -8.03 -9.11 13.89
C ALA A 62 -6.72 -8.31 14.06
N LEU A 63 -6.26 -8.11 15.30
CA LEU A 63 -4.98 -7.45 15.56
C LEU A 63 -3.78 -8.24 15.02
N VAL A 64 -3.77 -9.56 15.16
CA VAL A 64 -2.72 -10.41 14.55
C VAL A 64 -2.72 -10.28 13.03
N SER A 65 -3.91 -10.30 12.39
CA SER A 65 -4.05 -10.07 10.95
C SER A 65 -3.50 -8.70 10.54
N LEU A 66 -3.86 -7.65 11.27
CA LEU A 66 -3.38 -6.29 11.04
C LEU A 66 -1.85 -6.20 11.11
N PHE A 67 -1.22 -6.72 12.17
CA PHE A 67 0.24 -6.70 12.30
C PHE A 67 0.96 -7.57 11.26
N ALA A 68 0.34 -8.66 10.80
CA ALA A 68 0.86 -9.45 9.68
C ALA A 68 0.86 -8.65 8.38
N LYS A 69 -0.22 -7.89 8.09
CA LYS A 69 -0.29 -7.00 6.92
C LYS A 69 0.73 -5.86 7.00
N ILE A 70 0.89 -5.22 8.16
CA ILE A 70 1.96 -4.23 8.40
C ILE A 70 3.34 -4.82 8.09
N SER A 71 3.60 -6.05 8.55
CA SER A 71 4.87 -6.74 8.30
C SER A 71 5.08 -7.04 6.81
N ARG A 72 4.02 -7.41 6.08
CA ARG A 72 4.06 -7.57 4.61
C ARG A 72 4.34 -6.24 3.92
N ILE A 73 3.75 -5.14 4.37
CA ILE A 73 3.97 -3.79 3.82
C ILE A 73 5.46 -3.41 3.95
N ARG A 74 6.07 -3.62 5.12
CA ARG A 74 7.51 -3.37 5.35
C ARG A 74 8.42 -4.12 4.36
N VAL A 75 8.02 -5.31 3.92
CA VAL A 75 8.80 -6.12 2.98
C VAL A 75 8.60 -5.66 1.53
N GLN A 76 7.41 -5.17 1.19
CA GLN A 76 6.99 -4.98 -0.21
C GLN A 76 6.87 -3.52 -0.64
N SER A 77 6.95 -2.57 0.30
CA SER A 77 6.66 -1.15 0.05
C SER A 77 7.85 -0.26 0.37
N SER A 78 7.74 1.01 0.00
CA SER A 78 8.64 2.07 0.45
C SER A 78 8.65 2.19 1.98
N THR A 79 9.75 2.72 2.51
CA THR A 79 9.92 2.95 3.94
C THR A 79 8.87 3.92 4.48
N GLU A 80 8.45 4.90 3.67
CA GLU A 80 7.42 5.88 4.00
C GLU A 80 6.06 5.20 4.21
N VAL A 81 5.62 4.34 3.29
CA VAL A 81 4.36 3.59 3.41
C VAL A 81 4.40 2.69 4.66
N ALA A 82 5.50 1.97 4.84
CA ALA A 82 5.67 1.08 6.00
C ALA A 82 5.60 1.81 7.34
N ARG A 83 6.21 2.99 7.42
CA ARG A 83 6.20 3.84 8.62
C ARG A 83 4.79 4.34 8.95
N GLU A 84 4.00 4.72 7.94
CA GLU A 84 2.61 5.14 8.20
C GLU A 84 1.70 3.98 8.57
N ALA A 85 1.87 2.80 7.95
CA ALA A 85 1.13 1.60 8.36
C ALA A 85 1.38 1.26 9.85
N ASP A 86 2.63 1.42 10.30
CA ASP A 86 2.98 1.28 11.71
C ASP A 86 2.30 2.30 12.63
N GLN A 87 2.17 3.55 12.17
CA GLN A 87 1.49 4.60 12.93
C GLN A 87 -0.01 4.32 13.06
N VAL A 88 -0.65 3.84 11.99
CA VAL A 88 -2.04 3.39 12.00
C VAL A 88 -2.24 2.27 13.02
N GLY A 89 -1.39 1.23 12.97
CA GLY A 89 -1.48 0.10 13.91
C GLY A 89 -1.35 0.51 15.38
N ARG A 90 -0.43 1.44 15.67
CA ARG A 90 -0.28 2.01 17.03
C ARG A 90 -1.52 2.79 17.46
N LYS A 91 -2.06 3.66 16.60
CA LYS A 91 -3.27 4.44 16.89
C LYS A 91 -4.46 3.53 17.20
N ILE A 92 -4.60 2.41 16.49
CA ILE A 92 -5.63 1.39 16.76
C ILE A 92 -5.42 0.77 18.16
N ALA A 93 -4.19 0.33 18.47
CA ALA A 93 -3.88 -0.25 19.77
C ALA A 93 -4.11 0.74 20.94
N ASP A 94 -3.75 2.01 20.75
CA ASP A 94 -3.97 3.09 21.71
C ASP A 94 -5.47 3.36 21.92
N THR A 95 -6.30 3.15 20.88
CA THR A 95 -7.75 3.40 20.94
C THR A 95 -8.46 2.45 21.91
N TYR A 96 -7.99 1.21 22.07
CA TYR A 96 -8.55 0.27 23.07
C TYR A 96 -8.40 0.75 24.52
N HIS A 97 -7.51 1.72 24.78
CA HIS A 97 -7.34 2.33 26.10
C HIS A 97 -8.18 3.59 26.30
N ALA A 98 -8.87 4.05 25.25
CA ALA A 98 -9.72 5.24 25.29
C ALA A 98 -11.17 4.87 25.67
N PRO A 99 -11.97 5.83 26.19
CA PRO A 99 -13.39 5.59 26.44
C PRO A 99 -14.14 5.22 25.16
N LYS A 100 -15.02 4.22 25.25
CA LYS A 100 -15.93 3.81 24.17
C LYS A 100 -16.70 4.98 23.61
N ARG A 101 -16.85 4.97 22.29
CA ARG A 101 -17.63 5.93 21.51
C ARG A 101 -19.01 5.36 21.23
N THR A 102 -20.02 6.15 21.56
CA THR A 102 -21.39 5.90 21.11
C THR A 102 -21.52 6.15 19.61
N PHE A 103 -22.57 5.63 18.99
CA PHE A 103 -22.87 5.90 17.58
C PHE A 103 -23.00 7.40 17.27
N LEU A 104 -23.54 8.19 18.18
CA LEU A 104 -23.64 9.64 18.03
C LEU A 104 -22.24 10.28 17.93
N GLN A 105 -21.32 9.90 18.80
CA GLN A 105 -19.94 10.39 18.78
C GLN A 105 -19.21 9.93 17.52
N LEU A 106 -19.44 8.70 17.04
CA LEU A 106 -18.89 8.25 15.76
C LEU A 106 -19.38 9.10 14.59
N ARG A 107 -20.67 9.49 14.59
CA ARG A 107 -21.22 10.40 13.58
C ARG A 107 -20.59 11.80 13.65
N GLU A 108 -20.31 12.30 14.84
CA GLU A 108 -19.58 13.57 15.03
C GLU A 108 -18.15 13.47 14.48
N MET A 109 -17.45 12.38 14.80
CA MET A 109 -16.10 12.11 14.29
C MET A 109 -16.05 11.95 12.76
N LEU A 110 -17.11 11.42 12.16
CA LEU A 110 -17.27 11.37 10.70
C LEU A 110 -17.48 12.77 10.12
N ALA A 111 -18.28 13.61 10.79
CA ALA A 111 -18.59 14.95 10.31
C ALA A 111 -17.39 15.91 10.42
N ASP A 112 -16.57 15.78 11.47
CA ASP A 112 -15.38 16.61 11.67
C ASP A 112 -14.09 16.02 11.08
N GLY A 113 -14.14 14.79 10.56
CA GLY A 113 -13.03 14.09 9.92
C GLY A 113 -12.04 13.46 10.91
N SER A 114 -12.25 13.57 12.21
CA SER A 114 -11.36 13.01 13.24
C SER A 114 -11.32 11.47 13.27
N ILE A 115 -12.31 10.82 12.64
CA ILE A 115 -12.34 9.37 12.44
C ILE A 115 -11.28 8.89 11.43
N ASP A 116 -10.76 9.77 10.58
CA ASP A 116 -9.82 9.36 9.55
C ASP A 116 -8.43 9.12 10.14
N ILE A 117 -8.04 7.84 10.22
CA ILE A 117 -6.69 7.43 10.60
C ILE A 117 -5.87 6.96 9.40
N LEU A 118 -6.50 6.77 8.23
CA LEU A 118 -5.90 6.15 7.05
C LEU A 118 -5.55 7.17 5.97
N GLY A 119 -6.06 8.40 6.03
CA GLY A 119 -5.86 9.42 4.99
C GLY A 119 -4.39 9.63 4.63
N ARG A 120 -3.53 9.80 5.64
CA ARG A 120 -2.08 9.99 5.42
C ARG A 120 -1.41 8.74 4.83
N PHE A 121 -1.82 7.55 5.25
CA PHE A 121 -1.35 6.29 4.67
C PHE A 121 -1.76 6.21 3.18
N SER A 122 -3.02 6.51 2.86
CA SER A 122 -3.53 6.51 1.49
C SER A 122 -2.83 7.54 0.59
N ASP A 123 -2.49 8.72 1.12
CA ASP A 123 -1.75 9.74 0.38
C ASP A 123 -0.32 9.28 0.05
N ILE A 124 0.35 8.63 1.00
CA ILE A 124 1.70 8.12 0.80
C ILE A 124 1.70 6.91 -0.15
N CYS A 125 0.71 6.02 -0.07
CA CYS A 125 0.52 4.96 -1.07
C CYS A 125 0.31 5.51 -2.48
N ARG A 126 -0.48 6.59 -2.61
CA ARG A 126 -0.72 7.25 -3.90
C ARG A 126 0.58 7.82 -4.48
N ALA A 127 1.35 8.53 -3.66
CA ALA A 127 2.65 9.06 -4.05
C ALA A 127 3.61 7.93 -4.50
N GLU A 128 3.60 6.79 -3.80
CA GLU A 128 4.38 5.62 -4.19
C GLU A 128 3.97 5.07 -5.57
N PHE A 129 2.66 4.96 -5.84
CA PHE A 129 2.18 4.52 -7.14
C PHE A 129 2.49 5.49 -8.28
N ASP A 130 2.50 6.79 -8.00
CA ASP A 130 2.89 7.80 -8.98
C ASP A 130 4.39 7.70 -9.31
N LEU A 131 5.24 7.41 -8.32
CA LEU A 131 6.67 7.12 -8.54
C LEU A 131 6.88 5.84 -9.37
N LEU A 132 6.19 4.74 -9.04
CA LEU A 132 6.26 3.50 -9.82
C LEU A 132 5.80 3.71 -11.27
N ARG A 133 4.75 4.51 -11.47
CA ARG A 133 4.26 4.86 -12.81
C ARG A 133 5.28 5.67 -13.60
N ALA A 134 5.93 6.65 -12.97
CA ALA A 134 6.98 7.44 -13.62
C ALA A 134 8.16 6.55 -14.09
N GLN A 135 8.53 5.54 -13.29
CA GLN A 135 9.61 4.60 -13.62
C GLN A 135 9.27 3.63 -14.77
N GLN A 136 7.99 3.39 -15.03
CA GLN A 136 7.54 2.52 -16.12
C GLN A 136 7.77 3.15 -17.50
N PHE A 137 7.80 4.48 -17.57
CA PHE A 137 7.99 5.24 -18.82
C PHE A 137 9.39 5.86 -18.96
N GLN A 138 10.31 5.54 -18.04
CA GLN A 138 11.74 5.90 -18.04
C GLN A 138 12.63 4.71 -18.41
#